data_AF-A0A2W4JRC6-F1
#
_entry.id   AF-A0A2W4JRC6-F1
#
_cell.length_a   1.000
_cell.length_b   1.000
_cell.length_c   1.000
_cell.angle_alpha   90.00
_cell.angle_beta   90.00
_cell.angle_gamma   90.00
#
_symmetry.space_group_name_H-M   'P 1'
#
loop_
_entity.id
_entity.type
_entity.pdbx_description
1 polymer ?
#
loop_
_entity_poly.entity_id
_entity_poly.type
_entity_poly.pdbx_seq_one_letter_code
_entity_poly.pdbx_strand_id
1 'polypeptide(L)'
;MNSRDPLSPIPDVQSLVDTRRLPIDKVGIKSIRHPVKVAERGGGEQYTIATFNMYVGLPNQLKGTHRTPSAETLNPQDLSFTKIKRSKQ
;
A
#
# COMPACT_ATOMS: atom_id res chain seq x y z
N MET A 1 -26.55 -20.51 1.02
CA MET A 1 -26.03 -19.28 0.38
C MET A 1 -26.21 -18.16 1.40
N ASN A 2 -25.13 -17.54 1.86
CA ASN A 2 -25.24 -16.45 2.85
C ASN A 2 -25.86 -15.22 2.19
N SER A 3 -27.14 -14.99 2.47
CA SER A 3 -27.85 -13.76 2.14
C SER A 3 -27.20 -12.62 2.92
N ARG A 4 -26.45 -11.76 2.21
CA ARG A 4 -25.99 -10.49 2.77
C ARG A 4 -27.21 -9.61 2.98
N ASP A 5 -27.58 -9.37 4.23
CA ASP A 5 -28.59 -8.37 4.57
C ASP A 5 -28.01 -6.97 4.25
N PRO A 6 -28.56 -6.25 3.25
CA PRO A 6 -28.01 -4.96 2.83
C PRO A 6 -28.23 -3.84 3.86
N LEU A 7 -29.00 -4.09 4.93
CA LEU A 7 -29.37 -3.09 5.94
C LEU A 7 -28.55 -3.17 7.23
N SER A 8 -27.66 -4.16 7.38
CA SER A 8 -26.76 -4.24 8.53
C SER A 8 -25.40 -3.62 8.21
N PRO A 9 -25.09 -2.39 8.68
CA PRO A 9 -23.78 -1.81 8.48
C PRO A 9 -22.73 -2.69 9.17
N ILE A 10 -21.69 -3.06 8.43
CA ILE A 10 -20.56 -3.80 8.99
C ILE A 10 -20.00 -2.95 10.14
N PRO A 11 -19.92 -3.48 11.38
CA PRO A 11 -19.38 -2.73 12.49
C PRO A 11 -17.91 -2.40 12.21
N ASP A 12 -17.51 -1.17 12.49
CA ASP A 12 -16.11 -0.75 12.39
C ASP A 12 -15.30 -1.42 13.52
N VAL A 13 -14.77 -2.60 13.21
CA VAL A 13 -13.91 -3.37 14.12
C VAL A 13 -12.47 -2.86 14.11
N GLN A 14 -12.07 -2.11 13.08
CA GLN A 14 -10.68 -1.68 12.87
C GLN A 14 -10.30 -0.52 13.79
N SER A 15 -11.25 0.38 14.10
CA SER A 15 -11.04 1.47 15.07
C SER A 15 -11.11 1.05 16.54
N LEU A 16 -11.51 -0.20 16.83
CA LEU A 16 -11.61 -0.70 18.20
C LEU A 16 -10.23 -0.92 18.83
N VAL A 17 -10.19 -0.79 20.16
CA VAL A 17 -9.00 -1.04 20.99
C VAL A 17 -8.53 -2.48 20.86
N ASP A 18 -7.25 -2.69 20.50
CA ASP A 18 -6.70 -4.04 20.36
C ASP A 18 -6.53 -4.74 21.72
N THR A 19 -7.43 -5.68 22.01
CA THR A 19 -7.42 -6.50 23.23
C THR A 19 -6.47 -7.70 23.14
N ARG A 20 -5.96 -8.03 21.95
CA ARG A 20 -5.07 -9.19 21.73
C ARG A 20 -3.63 -8.90 22.15
N ARG A 21 -3.30 -7.62 22.39
CA ARG A 21 -1.94 -7.14 22.70
C ARG A 21 -0.90 -7.56 21.66
N LEU A 22 -1.32 -7.76 20.41
CA LEU A 22 -0.44 -8.03 19.29
C LEU A 22 -0.19 -6.71 18.56
N PRO A 23 1.04 -6.14 18.64
CA PRO A 23 1.33 -4.91 17.93
C PRO A 23 1.23 -5.14 16.43
N ILE A 24 0.54 -4.22 15.75
CA ILE A 24 0.56 -4.13 14.30
C ILE A 24 1.45 -2.95 13.95
N ASP A 25 2.71 -3.22 13.59
CA ASP A 25 3.67 -2.14 13.36
C ASP A 25 3.33 -1.30 12.13
N LYS A 26 2.80 -1.94 11.08
CA LYS A 26 2.49 -1.34 9.79
C LYS A 26 1.26 -1.97 9.16
N VAL A 27 0.43 -1.12 8.56
CA VAL A 27 -0.76 -1.49 7.80
C VAL A 27 -0.71 -0.85 6.43
N GLY A 28 -1.24 -1.50 5.41
CA GLY A 28 -1.12 -0.97 4.06
C GLY A 28 -1.61 -1.91 2.98
N ILE A 29 -1.27 -1.55 1.75
CA ILE A 29 -1.65 -2.23 0.53
C ILE A 29 -0.41 -2.82 -0.13
N LYS A 30 -0.53 -4.05 -0.60
CA LYS A 30 0.57 -4.83 -1.18
C LYS A 30 0.25 -5.17 -2.63
N SER A 31 1.29 -5.32 -3.45
CA SER A 31 1.20 -5.86 -4.81
C SER A 31 0.40 -4.99 -5.78
N ILE A 32 0.50 -3.66 -5.65
CA ILE A 32 -0.17 -2.74 -6.57
C ILE A 32 0.64 -2.59 -7.84
N ARG A 33 0.03 -2.92 -8.97
CA ARG A 33 0.63 -2.74 -10.29
C ARG A 33 0.29 -1.36 -10.82
N HIS A 34 1.30 -0.57 -11.17
CA HIS A 34 1.10 0.78 -11.70
C HIS A 34 2.11 1.10 -12.81
N PRO A 35 1.69 1.75 -13.92
CA PRO A 35 2.60 2.21 -14.97
C PRO A 35 3.60 3.23 -14.42
N VAL A 36 4.86 3.11 -14.83
CA VAL A 36 5.93 4.03 -14.41
C VAL A 36 6.86 4.36 -15.57
N LYS A 37 7.52 5.50 -15.44
CA LYS A 37 8.61 5.95 -16.28
C LYS A 37 9.92 5.85 -15.50
N VAL A 38 10.91 5.13 -16.05
CA VAL A 38 12.20 4.88 -15.41
C VAL A 38 13.29 5.58 -16.20
N ALA A 39 14.06 6.42 -15.53
CA ALA A 39 15.25 7.04 -16.13
C ALA A 39 16.41 6.03 -16.13
N GLU A 40 17.02 5.85 -17.29
CA GLU A 40 18.21 5.03 -17.45
C GLU A 40 19.47 5.88 -17.34
N ARG A 41 20.54 5.30 -16.80
CA ARG A 41 21.83 5.99 -16.61
C ARG A 41 22.44 6.52 -17.92
N GLY A 42 22.07 5.92 -19.07
CA GLY A 42 22.51 6.35 -20.40
C GLY A 42 21.74 7.54 -20.97
N GLY A 43 20.89 8.20 -20.18
CA GLY A 43 20.06 9.33 -20.63
C GLY A 43 18.77 8.94 -21.36
N GLY A 44 18.48 7.64 -21.44
CA GLY A 44 17.23 7.12 -22.01
C GLY A 44 16.12 7.01 -20.96
N GLU A 45 14.89 6.80 -21.42
CA GLU A 45 13.71 6.62 -20.58
C GLU A 45 12.97 5.33 -20.98
N GLN A 46 12.49 4.56 -20.01
CA GLN A 46 11.77 3.32 -20.22
C GLN A 46 10.40 3.35 -19.55
N TYR A 47 9.35 2.98 -20.29
CA TYR A 47 8.00 2.78 -19.77
C TYR A 47 7.80 1.32 -19.39
N THR A 48 7.29 1.06 -18.19
CA THR A 48 7.04 -0.30 -17.69
C THR A 48 5.94 -0.34 -16.63
N ILE A 49 5.57 -1.53 -16.16
CA ILE A 49 4.65 -1.73 -15.04
C ILE A 49 5.47 -2.11 -13.80
N ALA A 50 5.43 -1.29 -12.77
CA ALA A 50 6.06 -1.58 -11.48
C ALA A 50 5.04 -2.12 -10.47
N THR A 51 5.54 -2.85 -9.47
CA THR A 51 4.75 -3.36 -8.35
C THR A 51 5.14 -2.65 -7.06
N PHE A 52 4.16 -2.05 -6.39
CA PHE A 52 4.31 -1.23 -5.20
C PHE A 52 3.70 -1.89 -3.97
N ASN A 53 4.36 -1.68 -2.83
CA ASN A 53 3.81 -1.94 -1.51
C ASN A 53 3.83 -0.61 -0.74
N MET A 54 2.70 -0.19 -0.20
CA MET A 54 2.56 1.08 0.51
C MET A 54 2.03 0.82 1.90
N TYR A 55 2.68 1.40 2.91
CA TYR A 55 2.40 1.15 4.31
C TYR A 55 2.39 2.44 5.12
N VAL A 56 1.57 2.48 6.17
CA VAL A 56 1.58 3.51 7.21
C VAL A 56 1.80 2.84 8.56
N GLY A 57 2.46 3.57 9.47
CA GLY A 57 2.61 3.13 10.86
C GLY A 57 1.26 3.16 11.55
N LEU A 58 0.94 2.13 12.32
CA LEU A 58 -0.28 2.08 13.11
C LEU A 58 0.07 2.26 14.60
N PRO A 59 -0.61 3.17 15.33
CA PRO A 59 -0.49 3.23 16.78
C PRO A 59 -0.86 1.89 17.43
N ASN A 60 -0.05 1.42 18.39
CA ASN A 60 -0.16 0.10 19.04
C ASN A 60 -1.49 -0.19 19.76
N GLN A 61 -2.38 0.79 19.88
CA GLN A 61 -3.67 0.67 20.58
C GLN A 61 -4.82 0.32 19.64
N LEU A 62 -4.62 0.40 18.32
CA LEU A 62 -5.66 0.19 17.32
C LEU A 62 -5.53 -1.19 16.66
N LYS A 63 -6.69 -1.82 16.37
CA LYS A 63 -6.73 -3.11 15.63
C LYS A 63 -6.43 -2.95 14.14
N GLY A 64 -6.54 -1.74 13.60
CA GLY A 64 -6.21 -1.41 12.22
C GLY A 64 -6.42 0.07 11.87
N THR A 65 -6.15 0.42 10.61
CA THR A 65 -6.46 1.75 10.07
C THR A 65 -7.75 1.68 9.25
N HIS A 66 -8.67 2.61 9.49
CA HIS A 66 -9.83 2.80 8.61
C HIS A 66 -9.45 3.40 7.25
N ARG A 67 -8.27 4.04 7.19
CA ARG A 67 -7.71 4.65 5.98
C ARG A 67 -6.59 3.78 5.45
N THR A 68 -6.88 3.00 4.41
CA THR A 68 -5.82 2.40 3.59
C THR A 68 -5.06 3.52 2.88
N PRO A 69 -3.73 3.43 2.73
CA PRO A 69 -3.02 4.24 1.75
C PRO A 69 -3.74 4.09 0.41
N SER A 70 -3.99 5.17 -0.33
CA SER A 70 -4.70 5.08 -1.61
C SER A 70 -3.70 4.85 -2.74
N ALA A 71 -4.09 4.04 -3.74
CA ALA A 71 -3.35 3.96 -5.00
C ALA A 71 -3.30 5.31 -5.74
N GLU A 72 -4.24 6.22 -5.42
CA GLU A 72 -4.28 7.59 -5.93
C GLU A 72 -3.08 8.44 -5.48
N THR A 73 -2.43 8.08 -4.37
CA THR A 73 -1.17 8.73 -3.94
C THR A 73 0.01 8.36 -4.85
N LEU A 74 -0.12 7.29 -5.66
CA LEU A 74 0.85 7.00 -6.73
C LEU A 74 0.60 7.96 -7.89
N ASN A 75 1.03 9.22 -7.74
CA ASN A 75 1.04 10.16 -8.85
C ASN A 75 2.23 9.83 -9.77
N PRO A 76 2.02 9.36 -11.00
CA PRO A 76 3.11 8.93 -11.89
C PRO A 76 4.06 10.06 -12.29
N GLN A 77 3.66 11.33 -12.14
CA GLN A 77 4.50 12.48 -12.42
C GLN A 77 5.57 12.75 -11.35
N ASP A 78 5.36 12.29 -10.11
CA ASP A 78 6.27 12.55 -8.98
C ASP A 78 7.22 11.38 -8.69
N LEU A 79 7.00 10.23 -9.32
CA LEU A 79 7.74 8.99 -9.07
C LEU A 79 8.87 8.80 -10.11
N SER A 80 9.97 9.53 -9.93
CA SER A 80 11.18 9.31 -10.73
C SER A 80 12.03 8.17 -10.14
N PHE A 81 12.10 7.05 -10.86
CA PHE A 81 12.97 5.93 -10.49
C PHE A 81 14.23 5.94 -11.35
N THR A 82 15.40 5.92 -10.70
CA THR A 82 16.67 5.66 -11.37
C THR A 82 16.98 4.16 -11.28
N LYS A 83 17.29 3.54 -12.41
CA LYS A 83 17.64 2.12 -12.50
C LYS A 83 18.98 1.85 -11.80
N ILE A 84 18.97 1.49 -10.52
CA ILE A 84 20.17 0.99 -9.82
C ILE A 84 20.30 -0.49 -10.13
N LYS A 85 21.33 -0.90 -10.88
CA LYS A 85 21.67 -2.33 -11.03
C LYS A 85 21.93 -2.88 -9.63
N ARG A 86 21.04 -3.75 -9.13
CA ARG A 86 21.39 -4.61 -8.00
C ARG A 86 22.59 -5.45 -8.45
N SER A 87 23.75 -5.21 -7.83
CA SER A 87 24.81 -6.20 -7.80
C SER A 87 24.20 -7.45 -7.20
N LYS A 88 24.19 -8.55 -7.95
CA LYS A 88 23.96 -9.86 -7.33
C LYS A 88 25.08 -10.03 -6.30
N GLN A 89 24.70 -10.13 -5.03
CA GLN A 89 25.49 -10.92 -4.09
C GLN A 89 25.09 -12.38 -4.29
#